data_AF-A0A250IEP3-F1
#
_entry.id   AF-A0A250IEP3-F1
#
_cell.length_a   1.000
_cell.length_b   1.000
_cell.length_c   1.000
_cell.angle_alpha   90.00
_cell.angle_beta   90.00
_cell.angle_gamma   90.00
#
_symmetry.space_group_name_H-M   'P 1'
#
loop_
_entity.id
_entity.type
_entity.pdbx_description
1 polymer ?
#
loop_
_entity_poly.entity_id
_entity_poly.type
_entity_poly.pdbx_seq_one_letter_code
_entity_poly.pdbx_strand_id
1 'polypeptide(L)'
;MVGKPLKWRRPQTWRTRRPSSRVHTGIPLCTNMGEGFYGCSGGANGGTPPYTFSWTSNAYATIDHVAIGPTNTRIEGSCTRSTIGSPNQVTLTVRDSVGATASAQRNFKCTPLVP
;
A
#
# COMPACT_ATOMS: atom_id res chain seq x y z
N MET A 1 5.33 -53.42 29.55
CA MET A 1 5.50 -51.99 29.23
C MET A 1 6.33 -51.89 27.96
N VAL A 2 5.69 -51.60 26.82
CA VAL A 2 6.37 -51.54 25.52
C VAL A 2 6.83 -50.10 25.27
N GLY A 3 8.14 -49.91 25.11
CA GLY A 3 8.77 -48.61 24.87
C GLY A 3 8.33 -47.98 23.56
N LYS A 4 7.91 -46.70 23.60
CA LYS A 4 7.59 -45.89 22.42
C LYS A 4 8.90 -45.39 21.79
N PRO A 5 9.09 -45.48 20.46
CA PRO A 5 10.27 -44.90 19.81
C PRO A 5 10.20 -43.37 19.81
N LEU A 6 11.32 -42.71 20.14
CA LEU A 6 11.48 -41.27 20.07
C LEU A 6 11.27 -40.79 18.63
N LYS A 7 10.28 -39.93 18.41
CA LYS A 7 10.14 -39.15 17.18
C LYS A 7 11.27 -38.13 17.12
N TRP A 8 12.27 -38.39 16.28
CA TRP A 8 13.25 -37.39 15.87
C TRP A 8 12.54 -36.23 15.17
N ARG A 9 12.36 -35.10 15.87
CA ARG A 9 11.95 -33.85 15.23
C ARG A 9 13.12 -33.38 14.39
N ARG A 10 12.89 -33.25 13.08
CA ARG A 10 13.85 -32.66 12.15
C ARG A 10 14.31 -31.30 12.69
N PRO A 11 15.62 -30.98 12.68
CA PRO A 11 16.09 -29.65 13.03
C PRO A 11 15.38 -28.64 12.13
N GLN A 12 14.79 -27.60 12.72
CA GLN A 12 14.25 -26.48 11.96
C GLN A 12 15.45 -25.75 11.35
N THR A 13 15.89 -26.23 10.19
CA THR A 13 16.90 -25.59 9.38
C THR A 13 16.45 -24.16 9.14
N TRP A 14 17.34 -23.23 9.51
CA TRP A 14 17.25 -21.79 9.32
C TRP A 14 16.36 -21.45 8.14
N ARG A 15 15.13 -21.01 8.43
CA ARG A 15 14.20 -20.48 7.44
C ARG A 15 14.78 -19.16 7.00
N THR A 16 15.80 -19.20 6.14
CA THR A 16 16.22 -18.06 5.35
C THR A 16 14.94 -17.51 4.77
N ARG A 17 14.55 -16.29 5.19
CA ARG A 17 13.49 -15.55 4.52
C ARG A 17 13.96 -15.46 3.08
N ARG A 18 13.44 -16.33 2.20
CA ARG A 18 13.62 -16.19 0.76
C ARG A 18 13.29 -14.72 0.47
N PRO A 19 14.17 -13.96 -0.22
CA PRO A 19 13.79 -12.66 -0.74
C PRO A 19 12.43 -12.87 -1.42
N SER A 20 11.40 -12.16 -0.96
CA SER A 20 10.05 -12.35 -1.49
C SER A 20 10.12 -12.06 -2.99
N SER A 21 10.00 -13.08 -3.84
CA SER A 21 9.96 -12.91 -5.30
C SER A 21 8.68 -12.21 -5.75
N ARG A 22 7.72 -12.05 -4.83
CA ARG A 22 6.49 -11.32 -5.04
C ARG A 22 6.68 -9.88 -4.60
N VAL A 23 6.30 -8.94 -5.47
CA VAL A 23 6.12 -7.53 -5.13
C VAL A 23 4.89 -7.37 -4.21
N HIS A 24 5.04 -6.56 -3.17
CA HIS A 24 3.96 -6.17 -2.27
C HIS A 24 3.86 -4.66 -2.26
N THR A 25 2.64 -4.16 -2.04
CA THR A 25 2.38 -2.74 -1.87
C THR A 25 1.33 -2.52 -0.80
N GLY A 26 1.34 -1.33 -0.21
CA GLY A 26 0.40 -0.92 0.81
C GLY A 26 0.32 0.60 0.88
N ILE A 27 -0.83 1.07 1.37
CA ILE A 27 -1.09 2.48 1.67
C ILE A 27 -1.26 2.55 3.19
N PRO A 28 -0.19 2.72 3.99
CA PRO A 28 -0.33 2.70 5.45
C PRO A 28 -1.10 3.91 5.99
N LEU A 29 -0.96 5.08 5.35
CA LEU A 29 -1.49 6.33 5.87
C LEU A 29 -2.07 7.22 4.78
N CYS A 30 -3.17 7.86 5.14
CA CYS A 30 -3.84 8.94 4.43
C CYS A 30 -4.30 9.90 5.52
N THR A 31 -3.88 11.14 5.40
CA THR A 31 -4.10 12.19 6.38
C THR A 31 -4.98 13.25 5.75
N ASN A 32 -6.04 13.66 6.44
CA ASN A 32 -6.76 14.88 6.09
C ASN A 32 -5.90 16.07 6.51
N MET A 33 -5.55 16.93 5.55
CA MET A 33 -4.70 18.10 5.78
C MET A 33 -5.51 19.36 6.10
N GLY A 34 -6.83 19.22 6.27
CA GLY A 34 -7.75 20.33 6.41
C GLY A 34 -8.18 20.89 5.05
N GLU A 35 -9.23 21.70 5.08
CA GLU A 35 -9.75 22.46 3.92
C GLU A 35 -10.06 21.64 2.65
N GLY A 36 -10.38 20.36 2.80
CA GLY A 36 -10.61 19.47 1.66
C GLY A 36 -9.35 18.88 1.04
N PHE A 37 -8.17 19.15 1.59
CA PHE A 37 -6.92 18.55 1.16
C PHE A 37 -6.62 17.26 1.91
N TYR A 38 -5.92 16.36 1.22
CA TYR A 38 -5.42 15.13 1.81
C TYR A 38 -4.05 14.76 1.24
N GLY A 39 -3.32 13.94 2.00
CA GLY A 39 -2.09 13.30 1.54
C GLY A 39 -2.07 11.84 1.92
N CYS A 40 -1.71 10.96 0.97
CA CYS A 40 -1.54 9.52 1.23
C CYS A 40 -0.10 9.10 0.95
N SER A 41 0.46 8.26 1.82
CA SER A 41 1.74 7.60 1.60
C SER A 41 1.52 6.12 1.29
N GLY A 42 2.32 5.62 0.35
CA GLY A 42 2.37 4.22 -0.04
C GLY A 42 3.79 3.78 -0.33
N GLY A 43 3.96 2.49 -0.60
CA GLY A 43 5.28 1.96 -0.92
C GLY A 43 5.23 0.56 -1.49
N ALA A 44 6.41 0.08 -1.84
CA ALA A 44 6.67 -1.21 -2.43
C ALA A 44 7.77 -1.96 -1.67
N ASN A 45 7.62 -3.27 -1.53
CA ASN A 45 8.63 -4.13 -0.94
C ASN A 45 8.59 -5.54 -1.56
N GLY A 46 9.73 -6.24 -1.56
CA GLY A 46 9.87 -7.51 -2.31
C GLY A 46 9.88 -7.30 -3.83
N GLY A 47 9.92 -8.38 -4.61
CA GLY A 47 10.07 -8.28 -6.07
C GLY A 47 11.46 -7.76 -6.48
N THR A 48 11.55 -7.18 -7.69
CA THR A 48 12.81 -6.68 -8.25
C THR A 48 12.73 -5.17 -8.57
N PRO A 49 13.38 -4.29 -7.80
CA PRO A 49 13.52 -2.87 -8.17
C PRO A 49 14.18 -2.68 -9.56
N PRO A 50 14.04 -1.51 -10.21
CA PRO A 50 13.24 -0.35 -9.81
C PRO A 50 11.73 -0.60 -9.90
N TYR A 51 10.95 0.12 -9.08
CA TYR A 51 9.49 0.04 -9.12
C TYR A 51 8.89 1.22 -9.88
N THR A 52 7.80 0.95 -10.59
CA THR A 52 6.90 1.96 -11.16
C THR A 52 5.65 2.05 -10.31
N PHE A 53 5.27 3.27 -9.91
CA PHE A 53 4.09 3.53 -9.09
C PHE A 53 3.03 4.23 -9.94
N SER A 54 1.78 3.81 -9.79
CA SER A 54 0.62 4.45 -10.41
C SER A 54 -0.49 4.59 -9.37
N TRP A 55 -1.12 5.76 -9.32
CA TRP A 55 -2.18 6.06 -8.40
C TRP A 55 -3.46 6.40 -9.16
N THR A 56 -4.58 5.94 -8.62
CA THR A 56 -5.91 6.34 -9.05
C THR A 56 -6.77 6.67 -7.84
N SER A 57 -7.76 7.53 -8.04
CA SER A 57 -8.77 7.87 -7.04
C SER A 57 -10.15 7.57 -7.61
N ASN A 58 -11.14 7.44 -6.73
CA ASN A 58 -12.53 7.46 -7.15
C ASN A 58 -13.02 8.90 -7.42
N ALA A 59 -14.27 9.03 -7.88
CA ALA A 59 -14.85 10.33 -8.29
C ALA A 59 -14.93 11.40 -7.18
N TYR A 60 -14.63 11.05 -5.93
CA TYR A 60 -14.73 11.96 -4.78
C TYR A 60 -13.40 12.61 -4.38
N ALA A 61 -12.29 12.23 -5.02
CA ALA A 61 -10.97 12.79 -4.75
C ALA A 61 -10.18 13.01 -6.05
N THR A 62 -9.41 14.09 -6.11
CA THR A 62 -8.41 14.34 -7.15
C THR A 62 -7.04 13.88 -6.69
N ILE A 63 -6.12 13.68 -7.63
CA ILE A 63 -4.70 13.48 -7.36
C ILE A 63 -3.98 14.59 -8.12
N ASP A 64 -3.48 15.57 -7.39
CA ASP A 64 -2.93 16.80 -7.97
C ASP A 64 -1.40 16.75 -7.99
N HIS A 65 -0.81 16.04 -7.03
CA HIS A 65 0.64 15.87 -6.93
C HIS A 65 1.00 14.41 -6.65
N VAL A 66 2.08 13.96 -7.29
CA VAL A 66 2.65 12.63 -7.08
C VAL A 66 4.16 12.76 -6.88
N ALA A 67 4.63 12.39 -5.70
CA ALA A 67 6.05 12.23 -5.40
C ALA A 67 6.41 10.74 -5.42
N ILE A 68 7.47 10.40 -6.16
CA ILE A 68 7.94 9.01 -6.31
C ILE A 68 9.38 8.94 -5.83
N GLY A 69 9.64 8.04 -4.89
CA GLY A 69 10.97 7.62 -4.47
C GLY A 69 11.26 6.17 -4.90
N PRO A 70 12.42 5.63 -4.52
CA PRO A 70 12.86 4.31 -4.97
C PRO A 70 11.97 3.16 -4.48
N THR A 71 11.37 3.29 -3.29
CA THR A 71 10.54 2.26 -2.64
C THR A 71 9.25 2.83 -2.05
N ASN A 72 9.11 4.15 -2.04
CA ASN A 72 7.99 4.87 -1.43
C ASN A 72 7.39 5.85 -2.45
N THR A 73 6.13 6.20 -2.24
CA THR A 73 5.43 7.20 -3.03
C THR A 73 4.44 7.94 -2.15
N ARG A 74 4.19 9.20 -2.48
CA ARG A 74 3.21 10.04 -1.79
C ARG A 74 2.37 10.74 -2.83
N ILE A 75 1.07 10.78 -2.60
CA ILE A 75 0.13 11.60 -3.37
C ILE A 75 -0.49 12.66 -2.47
N GLU A 76 -0.82 13.77 -3.09
CA GLU A 76 -1.60 14.85 -2.48
C GLU A 76 -2.68 15.28 -3.46
N GLY A 77 -3.82 15.66 -2.92
CA GLY A 77 -4.93 16.11 -3.72
C GLY A 77 -6.04 16.73 -2.89
N SER A 78 -7.15 16.99 -3.56
CA SER A 78 -8.33 17.59 -2.96
C SER A 78 -9.53 16.65 -3.03
N CYS A 79 -10.50 16.91 -2.17
CA CYS A 79 -11.74 16.16 -2.09
C CYS A 79 -12.85 16.98 -2.71
N THR A 80 -13.51 16.40 -3.70
CA THR A 80 -14.53 17.10 -4.50
C THR A 80 -15.88 17.12 -3.80
N ARG A 81 -16.07 16.35 -2.72
CA ARG A 81 -17.34 16.29 -1.99
C ARG A 81 -17.18 15.96 -0.50
N SER A 82 -17.87 16.73 0.36
CA SER A 82 -17.99 16.39 1.79
C SER A 82 -18.89 15.18 1.88
N THR A 83 -18.30 14.06 2.21
CA THR A 83 -19.04 12.81 2.24
C THR A 83 -18.90 12.18 3.61
N ILE A 84 -20.03 12.20 4.33
CA ILE A 84 -20.25 11.47 5.56
C ILE A 84 -19.94 9.99 5.28
N GLY A 85 -18.97 9.39 5.99
CA GLY A 85 -18.70 7.95 5.91
C GLY A 85 -17.37 7.50 5.28
N SER A 86 -16.47 8.40 4.88
CA SER A 86 -15.16 8.05 4.26
C SER A 86 -15.25 7.35 2.88
N PRO A 87 -16.08 7.82 1.92
CA PRO A 87 -16.12 7.17 0.62
C PRO A 87 -14.92 7.55 -0.26
N ASN A 88 -14.09 8.51 0.12
CA ASN A 88 -12.87 8.81 -0.64
C ASN A 88 -11.96 7.59 -0.62
N GLN A 89 -11.49 7.22 -1.80
CA GLN A 89 -10.70 6.02 -1.98
C GLN A 89 -9.59 6.29 -2.98
N VAL A 90 -8.41 5.80 -2.65
CA VAL A 90 -7.25 5.77 -3.55
C VAL A 90 -6.77 4.35 -3.72
N THR A 91 -6.27 4.06 -4.91
CA THR A 91 -5.68 2.78 -5.29
C THR A 91 -4.26 3.03 -5.76
N LEU A 92 -3.31 2.35 -5.14
CA LEU A 92 -1.92 2.31 -5.51
C LEU A 92 -1.65 1.00 -6.25
N THR A 93 -1.14 1.10 -7.47
CA THR A 93 -0.61 -0.01 -8.25
C THR A 93 0.89 0.14 -8.38
N VAL A 94 1.61 -0.93 -8.04
CA VAL A 94 3.06 -1.02 -8.16
C VAL A 94 3.40 -2.09 -9.16
N ARG A 95 4.33 -1.79 -10.06
CA ARG A 95 4.96 -2.75 -10.96
C ARG A 95 6.46 -2.78 -10.71
N ASP A 96 7.05 -3.95 -10.64
CA ASP A 96 8.50 -4.13 -10.53
C ASP A 96 9.16 -4.25 -11.91
N SER A 97 10.50 -4.26 -11.96
CA SER A 97 11.24 -4.22 -13.23
C SER A 97 11.10 -5.48 -14.07
N VAL A 98 10.74 -6.60 -13.44
CA VAL A 98 10.47 -7.89 -14.11
C VAL A 98 9.00 -8.04 -14.49
N GLY A 99 8.18 -7.03 -14.20
CA GLY A 99 6.79 -6.92 -14.64
C GLY A 99 5.76 -7.48 -13.66
N ALA A 100 6.16 -7.93 -12.47
CA ALA A 100 5.23 -8.33 -11.43
C ALA A 100 4.47 -7.10 -10.89
N THR A 101 3.19 -7.28 -10.58
CA THR A 101 2.33 -6.19 -10.11
C THR A 101 1.69 -6.50 -8.77
N ALA A 102 1.54 -5.48 -7.93
CA ALA A 102 0.72 -5.51 -6.73
C ALA A 102 -0.17 -4.26 -6.68
N SER A 103 -1.35 -4.38 -6.05
CA SER A 103 -2.24 -3.25 -5.83
C SER A 103 -2.73 -3.22 -4.40
N ALA A 104 -2.90 -2.02 -3.87
CA ALA A 104 -3.49 -1.75 -2.56
C ALA A 104 -4.50 -0.62 -2.68
N GLN A 105 -5.55 -0.69 -1.88
CA GLN A 105 -6.62 0.29 -1.87
C GLN A 105 -6.84 0.79 -0.45
N ARG A 106 -7.14 2.07 -0.29
CA ARG A 106 -7.44 2.64 1.02
C ARG A 106 -8.56 3.66 0.94
N ASN A 107 -9.52 3.47 1.83
CA ASN A 107 -10.56 4.44 2.11
C ASN A 107 -10.03 5.44 3.16
N PHE A 108 -10.40 6.70 3.04
CA PHE A 108 -10.01 7.73 3.98
C PHE A 108 -11.08 8.82 4.13
N LYS A 109 -11.03 9.51 5.27
CA LYS A 109 -11.89 10.65 5.54
C LYS A 109 -11.23 11.89 4.97
N CYS A 110 -12.07 12.73 4.37
CA CYS A 110 -11.66 14.03 3.91
C CYS A 110 -12.82 14.99 4.09
N THR A 111 -12.54 16.09 4.76
CA THR A 111 -13.52 17.12 5.13
C THR A 111 -13.23 18.35 4.28
N PRO A 112 -13.93 18.56 3.15
CA PRO A 112 -13.88 19.84 2.47
C PRO A 112 -14.57 20.90 3.31
N LEU A 113 -14.11 22.14 3.17
CA LEU A 113 -14.86 23.29 3.67
C LEU A 113 -16.22 23.23 2.98
N VAL A 114 -17.27 23.00 3.77
CA VAL A 114 -18.64 23.20 3.30
C VAL A 114 -18.76 24.70 3.04
N PRO A 115 -19.08 25.16 1.81
CA PRO A 115 -19.46 26.54 1.58
C PRO A 115 -20.74 26.90 2.34
#